data_AF-A0A554FNQ3-F1
#
_entry.id   AF-A0A554FNQ3-F1
#
_cell.length_a   1.000
_cell.length_b   1.000
_cell.length_c   1.000
_cell.angle_alpha   90.00
_cell.angle_beta   90.00
_cell.angle_gamma   90.00
#
_symmetry.space_group_name_H-M   'P 1'
#
loop_
_entity.id
_entity.type
_entity.pdbx_description
1 polymer ?
#
loop_
_entity_poly.entity_id
_entity_poly.type
_entity_poly.pdbx_seq_one_letter_code
_entity_poly.pdbx_strand_id
1 'polypeptide(L)' 'MRRSIVAATATVAFFLGCAANHAYAERQPRMRDALAHLESALADLRAASADKGGYRVKAISLTEQAITSVRDGIQYDNRH' A
#
# COMPACT_ATOMS: atom_id res chain seq x y z
N MET A 1 17.05 -10.77 -59.32
CA MET A 1 17.18 -9.92 -58.12
C MET A 1 15.77 -9.66 -57.57
N ARG A 2 15.28 -10.48 -56.62
CA ARG A 2 13.92 -10.38 -56.05
C ARG A 2 13.94 -10.86 -54.59
N ARG A 3 14.58 -10.12 -53.69
CA ARG A 3 14.63 -10.42 -52.25
C ARG A 3 14.82 -9.16 -51.42
N SER A 4 13.89 -8.19 -51.47
CA SER A 4 14.02 -6.99 -50.63
C SER A 4 12.73 -6.20 -50.39
N ILE A 5 11.54 -6.81 -50.33
CA ILE A 5 10.30 -6.06 -50.02
C ILE A 5 9.43 -6.77 -48.96
N VAL A 6 10.06 -7.32 -47.93
CA VAL A 6 9.35 -7.77 -46.71
C VAL A 6 9.84 -7.01 -45.46
N ALA A 7 10.83 -6.12 -45.59
CA ALA A 7 11.42 -5.43 -44.44
C ALA A 7 10.74 -4.10 -44.06
N ALA A 8 9.68 -3.67 -44.74
CA ALA A 8 9.09 -2.34 -44.54
C ALA A 8 7.78 -2.31 -43.74
N THR A 9 7.22 -3.46 -43.35
CA THR A 9 5.94 -3.53 -42.62
C THR A 9 6.04 -4.01 -41.17
N ALA A 10 7.24 -4.40 -40.71
CA ALA A 10 7.45 -4.82 -39.32
C ALA A 10 7.90 -3.68 -38.37
N THR A 11 8.23 -2.50 -38.89
CA THR A 11 8.78 -1.39 -38.08
C THR A 11 7.73 -0.43 -37.52
N VAL A 12 6.49 -0.43 -38.03
CA VAL A 12 5.43 0.49 -37.54
C VAL A 12 4.71 -0.06 -36.30
N ALA A 13 4.70 -1.38 -36.10
CA ALA A 13 4.00 -1.99 -34.96
C ALA A 13 4.78 -1.93 -33.63
N PHE A 14 6.08 -1.58 -33.64
CA PHE A 14 6.90 -1.55 -32.42
C PHE A 14 6.84 -0.21 -31.66
N PHE A 15 6.36 0.87 -32.29
CA PHE A 15 6.36 2.20 -31.65
C PHE A 15 5.12 2.52 -30.82
N LEU A 16 4.09 1.67 -30.81
CA LEU A 16 2.87 1.88 -30.01
C LEU A 16 2.82 1.08 -28.69
N GLY A 17 3.95 0.50 -28.27
CA GLY A 17 4.05 -0.28 -27.03
C GLY A 17 4.50 0.50 -25.79
N CYS A 18 4.87 1.78 -25.94
CA CYS A 18 5.48 2.58 -24.87
C CYS A 18 4.55 3.66 -24.31
N ALA A 19 3.23 3.40 -24.25
CA ALA A 19 2.36 4.20 -23.38
C ALA A 19 2.72 3.84 -21.94
N ALA A 20 3.55 4.68 -21.35
CA ALA A 20 4.11 4.55 -20.01
C ALA A 20 3.03 4.13 -19.00
N ASN A 21 3.12 2.89 -18.52
CA ASN A 21 2.55 2.53 -17.23
C ASN A 21 3.30 3.34 -16.18
N HIS A 22 2.87 4.58 -15.94
CA HIS A 22 3.21 5.28 -14.72
C HIS A 22 2.46 4.54 -13.60
N ALA A 23 3.12 3.52 -13.04
CA ALA A 23 2.75 3.00 -11.75
C ALA A 23 2.88 4.17 -10.77
N TYR A 24 1.77 4.85 -10.48
CA TYR A 24 1.71 5.83 -9.42
C TYR A 24 2.02 5.08 -8.13
N ALA A 25 3.26 5.18 -7.67
CA ALA A 25 3.64 4.63 -6.38
C ALA A 25 2.73 5.26 -5.33
N GLU A 26 1.97 4.43 -4.63
CA GLU A 26 1.08 4.88 -3.58
C GLU A 26 1.88 5.64 -2.54
N ARG A 27 1.43 6.84 -2.13
CA ARG A 27 2.18 7.65 -1.16
C ARG A 27 2.15 6.94 0.20
N GLN A 28 3.35 6.61 0.69
CA GLN A 28 3.63 5.95 1.99
C GLN A 28 3.01 4.54 2.15
N PRO A 29 3.36 3.57 1.29
CA PRO A 29 2.72 2.25 1.29
C PRO A 29 2.92 1.51 2.61
N ARG A 30 4.14 1.58 3.18
CA ARG A 30 4.45 0.92 4.47
C ARG A 30 3.67 1.48 5.66
N MET A 31 3.37 2.78 5.66
CA MET A 31 2.57 3.40 6.74
C MET A 31 1.11 2.97 6.64
N ARG A 32 0.59 2.82 5.41
CA ARG A 32 -0.76 2.29 5.15
C ARG A 32 -0.85 0.81 5.54
N ASP A 33 0.16 0.01 5.21
CA ASP A 33 0.24 -1.40 5.64
C ASP A 33 0.29 -1.50 7.16
N ALA A 34 1.10 -0.67 7.83
CA ALA A 34 1.15 -0.62 9.29
C ALA A 34 -0.20 -0.26 9.90
N LEU A 35 -0.92 0.72 9.34
CA LEU A 35 -2.26 1.08 9.78
C LEU A 35 -3.23 -0.11 9.65
N ALA A 36 -3.22 -0.80 8.51
CA ALA A 36 -4.07 -1.97 8.29
C ALA A 36 -3.79 -3.10 9.30
N HIS A 37 -2.51 -3.38 9.57
CA HIS A 37 -2.13 -4.39 10.57
C HIS A 37 -2.58 -3.99 11.99
N LEU A 38 -2.46 -2.71 12.36
CA LEU A 38 -2.91 -2.21 13.66
C LEU A 38 -4.43 -2.29 13.81
N GLU A 39 -5.19 -1.96 12.76
CA GLU A 39 -6.65 -2.07 12.76
C GLU A 39 -7.12 -3.53 12.88
N SER A 40 -6.45 -4.46 12.19
CA SER A 40 -6.68 -5.90 12.35
C SER A 40 -6.39 -6.36 13.79
N ALA A 41 -5.23 -5.98 14.35
CA ALA A 41 -4.87 -6.32 15.72
C ALA A 41 -5.86 -5.77 16.75
N LEU A 42 -6.37 -4.54 16.53
CA LEU A 42 -7.39 -3.95 17.39
C LEU A 42 -8.70 -4.74 17.35
N ALA A 43 -9.12 -5.22 16.19
CA ALA A 43 -10.30 -6.06 16.04
C ALA A 43 -10.13 -7.38 16.83
N ASP A 44 -8.99 -8.05 16.70
CA ASP A 44 -8.67 -9.28 17.42
C ASP A 44 -8.67 -9.08 18.94
N LEU A 45 -8.07 -7.98 19.41
CA LEU A 45 -8.02 -7.63 20.84
C LEU A 45 -9.42 -7.34 21.42
N ARG A 46 -10.31 -6.72 20.63
CA ARG A 46 -11.69 -6.46 21.03
C ARG A 46 -12.53 -7.74 21.07
N ALA A 47 -12.28 -8.68 20.16
CA ALA A 47 -12.96 -9.97 20.11
C ALA A 47 -12.47 -10.96 21.19
N ALA A 48 -11.29 -10.74 21.78
CA ALA A 48 -10.74 -11.60 22.82
C ALA A 48 -11.62 -11.61 24.09
N SER A 49 -12.00 -12.80 24.55
CA SER A 49 -13.02 -13.02 25.58
C SER A 49 -12.65 -12.56 26.98
N ALA A 50 -11.43 -12.86 27.45
CA ALA A 50 -10.99 -12.52 28.81
C ALA A 50 -10.03 -11.34 28.80
N ASP A 51 -10.12 -10.47 29.80
CA ASP A 51 -9.23 -9.31 29.98
C ASP A 51 -7.75 -9.69 30.22
N LYS A 52 -7.46 -10.97 30.43
CA LYS A 52 -6.11 -11.54 30.68
C LYS A 52 -5.38 -10.76 31.78
N GLY A 53 -6.06 -10.44 32.88
CA GLY A 53 -5.47 -9.66 33.98
C GLY A 53 -5.25 -8.17 33.66
N GLY A 54 -6.08 -7.58 32.80
CA GLY A 54 -5.99 -6.18 32.37
C GLY A 54 -5.12 -5.94 31.15
N TYR A 55 -4.36 -6.94 30.70
CA TYR A 55 -3.47 -6.80 29.55
C TYR A 55 -4.23 -6.59 28.24
N ARG A 56 -5.45 -7.15 28.11
CA ARG A 56 -6.26 -6.94 26.90
C ARG A 56 -6.67 -5.47 26.77
N VAL A 57 -7.23 -4.89 27.82
CA VAL A 57 -7.60 -3.46 27.82
C VAL A 57 -6.38 -2.56 27.62
N LYS A 58 -5.25 -2.88 28.27
CA LYS A 58 -3.99 -2.16 28.06
C LYS A 58 -3.52 -2.23 26.61
N ALA A 59 -3.57 -3.42 25.99
CA ALA A 59 -3.19 -3.60 24.60
C ALA A 59 -4.10 -2.80 23.65
N ILE A 60 -5.42 -2.83 23.86
CA ILE A 60 -6.38 -2.02 23.09
C ILE A 60 -5.99 -0.53 23.12
N SER A 61 -5.74 0.01 24.32
CA SER A 61 -5.38 1.43 24.48
C SER A 61 -4.07 1.79 23.77
N LEU A 62 -3.06 0.91 23.82
CA LEU A 62 -1.79 1.14 23.13
C LEU A 62 -1.95 1.04 21.61
N THR A 63 -2.74 0.10 21.11
CA THR A 63 -3.01 -0.06 19.68
C THR A 63 -3.78 1.14 19.13
N GLU A 64 -4.77 1.67 19.85
CA GLU A 64 -5.50 2.88 19.46
C GLU A 64 -4.60 4.13 19.39
N GLN A 65 -3.66 4.27 20.33
CA GLN A 65 -2.64 5.33 20.29
C GLN A 65 -1.73 5.18 19.08
N ALA A 66 -1.25 3.96 18.79
CA ALA A 66 -0.42 3.69 17.63
C ALA A 66 -1.13 4.00 16.30
N ILE A 67 -2.40 3.61 16.17
CA ILE A 67 -3.24 3.95 15.00
C ILE A 67 -3.29 5.46 14.79
N THR A 68 -3.50 6.22 15.87
CA THR A 68 -3.56 7.68 15.81
C THR A 68 -2.23 8.26 15.32
N SER A 69 -1.10 7.85 15.92
CA SER A 69 0.22 8.33 15.50
C SER A 69 0.56 7.99 14.06
N VAL A 70 0.18 6.80 13.57
CA VAL A 70 0.41 6.41 12.16
C VAL A 70 -0.43 7.28 11.23
N ARG A 71 -1.70 7.53 11.55
CA ARG A 71 -2.58 8.43 10.77
C ARG A 71 -2.04 9.86 10.74
N ASP A 72 -1.56 10.36 11.86
CA ASP A 72 -0.97 11.70 11.95
C ASP A 72 0.33 11.79 11.15
N GLY A 73 1.19 10.76 11.22
CA GLY A 73 2.39 10.68 10.39
C GLY A 73 2.08 10.66 8.89
N ILE A 74 1.05 9.90 8.48
CA ILE A 74 0.56 9.90 7.10
C ILE A 74 0.09 11.28 6.68
N GLN A 75 -0.71 11.95 7.52
CA GLN A 75 -1.21 13.28 7.23
C GLN A 75 -0.09 14.32 7.16
N TYR A 76 0.90 14.24 8.05
CA TYR A 76 2.03 15.14 8.08
C TYR A 76 2.83 15.08 6.77
N ASP A 77 3.25 13.89 6.37
CA ASP A 77 3.99 13.68 5.12
C ASP A 77 3.11 13.93 3.88
N ASN A 78 1.79 13.78 3.95
CA ASN A 78 0.90 14.22 2.86
C ASN A 78 0.87 15.74 2.67
N ARG A 79 1.21 16.52 3.69
CA ARG A 79 1.13 17.99 3.70
C ARG A 79 2.49 18.70 3.55
N HIS A 80 3.60 18.01 3.82
CA HIS A 80 4.97 18.54 3.77
C HIS A 80 5.81 17.77 2.75
#